data_AF-A0A6P0RDX7-F1
#
_entry.id   AF-A0A6P0RDX7-F1
#
_cell.length_a   1.000
_cell.length_b   1.000
_cell.length_c   1.000
_cell.angle_alpha   90.00
_cell.angle_beta   90.00
_cell.angle_gamma   90.00
#
_symmetry.space_group_name_H-M   'P 1'
#
loop_
_entity.id
_entity.type
_entity.pdbx_description
1 polymer ?
#
loop_
_entity_poly.entity_id
_entity_poly.type
_entity_poly.pdbx_seq_one_letter_code
_entity_poly.pdbx_strand_id
1 'polypeptide(L)'
;MKNPKHRLINQAILAVATTFSLFSASVANAASLNVLWYGQTDTYNAKISELAALAPTFDPEGDGSLDWNLTIWSPQDAAPNFSDYDVLVIGTGMKYRIHNFEPTGILNNKEAISTARGKRTFLTGQDADSHYIYGLGPRPDGPLGFLVNAVNWAGSGEGMGIVALPDGWSPKLTPLDQWWWLNDRSFLKDELEGYVSYFLEENVVIPTETSDFPVNEGLTTAGLSNWSTSSHRGFDKNIPGYLSINDAGSRPGYAVTIVTASEAGGGTLGPEPEPTPEPVSVLALLGVGVFGVISFRKKQK
;
A
#
# COMPACT_ATOMS: atom_id res chain seq x y z
N MET A 1 71.14 15.32 14.64
CA MET A 1 70.09 15.41 15.69
C MET A 1 68.88 16.11 15.10
N LYS A 2 67.80 15.37 14.78
CA LYS A 2 66.56 15.93 14.24
C LYS A 2 65.54 16.08 15.38
N ASN A 3 64.94 17.27 15.46
CA ASN A 3 64.14 17.76 16.60
C ASN A 3 62.72 17.15 16.60
N PRO A 4 62.15 16.67 17.73
CA PRO A 4 60.93 15.84 17.75
C PRO A 4 59.62 16.62 17.61
N LYS A 5 59.65 17.95 17.58
CA LYS A 5 58.45 18.80 17.67
C LYS A 5 57.54 18.84 16.43
N HIS A 6 58.00 18.37 15.26
CA HIS A 6 57.17 18.40 14.04
C HIS A 6 56.23 17.20 13.88
N ARG A 7 56.34 16.16 14.72
CA ARG A 7 55.51 14.95 14.58
C ARG A 7 54.15 15.04 15.29
N LEU A 8 54.00 15.96 16.24
CA LEU A 8 52.79 16.10 17.07
C LEU A 8 51.71 17.01 16.47
N ILE A 9 52.08 17.96 15.59
CA ILE A 9 51.08 18.89 14.99
C ILE A 9 50.28 18.21 13.88
N ASN A 10 50.88 17.26 13.13
CA ASN A 10 50.18 16.54 12.06
C ASN A 10 49.24 15.44 12.55
N GLN A 11 49.31 15.04 13.82
CA GLN A 11 48.36 14.08 14.41
C GLN A 11 47.17 14.77 15.08
N ALA A 12 47.27 16.06 15.41
CA ALA A 12 46.16 16.83 15.98
C ALA A 12 45.15 17.31 14.91
N ILE A 13 45.60 17.58 13.68
CA ILE A 13 44.69 17.98 12.58
C ILE A 13 43.91 16.77 12.02
N LEU A 14 44.45 15.56 12.15
CA LEU A 14 43.76 14.34 11.73
C LEU A 14 42.71 13.86 12.73
N ALA A 15 42.70 14.39 13.96
CA ALA A 15 41.75 14.01 15.01
C ALA A 15 40.52 14.95 15.12
N VAL A 16 40.47 16.04 14.34
CA VAL A 16 39.30 16.93 14.24
C VAL A 16 38.45 16.64 12.99
N ALA A 17 38.98 15.87 12.03
CA ALA A 17 38.24 15.45 10.84
C ALA A 17 37.49 14.10 10.99
N THR A 18 37.70 13.37 12.09
CA THR A 18 37.10 12.04 12.33
C THR A 18 36.02 12.01 13.40
N THR A 19 35.55 13.16 13.89
CA THR A 19 34.52 13.27 14.93
C THR A 19 33.25 14.01 14.50
N PHE A 20 33.10 14.32 13.21
CA PHE A 20 31.86 14.87 12.64
C PHE A 20 31.10 13.90 11.73
N SER A 21 31.48 12.62 11.70
CA SER A 21 30.81 11.58 10.90
C SER A 21 29.88 10.69 11.72
N LEU A 22 29.65 11.01 12.99
CA LEU A 22 28.69 10.30 13.84
C LEU A 22 27.45 11.17 13.99
N PHE A 23 26.32 10.65 13.50
CA PHE A 23 24.97 11.21 13.57
C PHE A 23 24.61 12.31 12.58
N SER A 24 24.85 12.06 11.29
CA SER A 24 23.75 12.27 10.35
C SER A 24 23.06 10.91 10.23
N ALA A 25 22.23 10.57 11.22
CA ALA A 25 21.10 9.71 10.89
C ALA A 25 20.38 10.49 9.79
N SER A 26 20.51 10.03 8.54
CA SER A 26 19.52 10.39 7.55
C SER A 26 18.20 10.12 8.24
N VAL A 27 17.41 11.15 8.49
CA VAL A 27 16.00 10.97 8.74
C VAL A 27 15.56 10.21 7.49
N ALA A 28 15.40 8.89 7.61
CA ALA A 28 14.82 8.12 6.53
C ALA A 28 13.45 8.76 6.39
N ASN A 29 13.25 9.53 5.32
CA ASN A 29 11.90 9.92 4.94
C ASN A 29 11.21 8.59 4.72
N ALA A 30 10.16 8.31 5.50
CA ALA A 30 9.27 7.21 5.19
C ALA A 30 8.92 7.34 3.71
N ALA A 31 9.04 6.24 2.95
CA ALA A 31 8.58 6.27 1.58
C ALA A 31 7.09 6.62 1.59
N SER A 32 6.65 7.43 0.62
CA SER A 32 5.28 7.91 0.57
C SER A 32 4.52 7.25 -0.57
N LEU A 33 3.27 6.87 -0.34
CA LEU A 33 2.33 6.44 -1.37
C LEU A 33 1.31 7.54 -1.66
N ASN A 34 1.06 7.80 -2.94
CA ASN A 34 -0.10 8.54 -3.41
C ASN A 34 -1.31 7.61 -3.40
N VAL A 35 -2.16 7.76 -2.38
CA VAL A 35 -3.33 6.92 -2.15
C VAL A 35 -4.57 7.63 -2.67
N LEU A 36 -5.19 7.09 -3.72
CA LEU A 36 -6.52 7.52 -4.16
C LEU A 36 -7.58 6.66 -3.46
N TRP A 37 -8.40 7.24 -2.59
CA TRP A 37 -9.49 6.51 -1.94
C TRP A 37 -10.84 6.92 -2.53
N TYR A 38 -11.64 5.95 -2.92
CA TYR A 38 -12.98 6.18 -3.44
C TYR A 38 -13.91 6.60 -2.31
N GLY A 39 -14.34 7.86 -2.36
CA GLY A 39 -15.12 8.51 -1.34
C GLY A 39 -16.56 8.00 -1.27
N GLN A 40 -17.15 8.15 -0.08
CA GLN A 40 -18.56 7.88 0.16
C GLN A 40 -19.24 9.12 0.76
N THR A 41 -19.62 9.09 2.04
CA THR A 41 -20.10 10.29 2.76
C THR A 41 -18.93 11.05 3.39
N ASP A 42 -19.14 12.32 3.71
CA ASP A 42 -18.15 13.13 4.44
C ASP A 42 -17.71 12.49 5.75
N THR A 43 -18.62 11.83 6.46
CA THR A 43 -18.29 11.14 7.72
C THR A 43 -17.42 9.91 7.48
N TYR A 44 -17.70 9.13 6.44
CA TYR A 44 -16.83 8.02 6.04
C TYR A 44 -15.45 8.53 5.63
N ASN A 45 -15.40 9.54 4.77
CA ASN A 45 -14.16 10.14 4.26
C ASN A 45 -13.29 10.68 5.41
N ALA A 46 -13.89 11.33 6.42
CA ALA A 46 -13.17 11.78 7.61
C ALA A 46 -12.53 10.62 8.40
N LYS A 47 -13.21 9.47 8.50
CA LYS A 47 -12.64 8.27 9.14
C LYS A 47 -11.51 7.64 8.35
N ILE A 48 -11.57 7.69 7.03
CA ILE A 48 -10.45 7.29 6.17
C ILE A 48 -9.26 8.23 6.34
N SER A 49 -9.48 9.54 6.49
CA SER A 49 -8.40 10.47 6.81
C SER A 49 -7.76 10.17 8.18
N GLU A 50 -8.55 9.78 9.18
CA GLU A 50 -8.02 9.32 10.48
C GLU A 50 -7.18 8.05 10.31
N LEU A 51 -7.62 7.08 9.49
CA LEU A 51 -6.85 5.87 9.17
C LEU A 51 -5.51 6.22 8.49
N ALA A 52 -5.53 7.08 7.47
CA ALA A 52 -4.33 7.47 6.74
C ALA A 52 -3.31 8.19 7.65
N ALA A 53 -3.77 8.93 8.66
CA ALA A 53 -2.89 9.57 9.64
C ALA A 53 -2.19 8.57 10.59
N LEU A 54 -2.69 7.34 10.69
CA LEU A 54 -2.08 6.27 11.50
C LEU A 54 -1.06 5.45 10.72
N ALA A 55 -1.17 5.36 9.39
CA ALA A 55 -0.27 4.58 8.53
C ALA A 55 1.23 4.86 8.75
N PRO A 56 1.69 6.11 8.91
CA PRO A 56 3.11 6.42 9.18
C PRO A 56 3.66 5.86 10.48
N THR A 57 2.79 5.45 11.40
CA THR A 57 3.17 4.97 12.74
C THR A 57 2.86 3.49 12.93
N PHE A 58 2.28 2.84 11.92
CA PHE A 58 1.92 1.44 11.96
C PHE A 58 3.01 0.60 11.29
N ASP A 59 3.80 -0.09 12.10
CA ASP A 59 4.95 -0.90 11.68
C ASP A 59 5.10 -2.08 12.67
N PRO A 60 4.30 -3.15 12.49
CA PRO A 60 4.25 -4.24 13.45
C PRO A 60 5.53 -5.11 13.45
N GLU A 61 6.25 -5.22 12.33
CA GLU A 61 7.52 -5.98 12.27
C GLU A 61 8.79 -5.12 12.41
N GLY A 62 8.67 -3.80 12.38
CA GLY A 62 9.80 -2.87 12.56
C GLY A 62 10.64 -2.72 11.30
N ASP A 63 10.08 -3.03 10.12
CA ASP A 63 10.76 -2.98 8.82
C ASP A 63 10.54 -1.66 8.06
N GLY A 64 9.59 -0.84 8.54
CA GLY A 64 9.36 0.53 8.11
C GLY A 64 7.89 0.80 7.79
N SER A 65 7.46 2.03 8.04
CA SER A 65 6.11 2.50 7.69
C SER A 65 6.11 3.36 6.43
N LEU A 66 4.93 3.52 5.84
CA LEU A 66 4.70 4.40 4.70
C LEU A 66 3.82 5.59 5.06
N ASP A 67 4.22 6.75 4.55
CA ASP A 67 3.36 7.94 4.55
C ASP A 67 2.30 7.83 3.45
N TRP A 68 1.05 8.19 3.76
CA TRP A 68 -0.01 8.23 2.75
C TRP A 68 -0.33 9.68 2.36
N ASN A 69 -0.01 10.04 1.13
CA ASN A 69 -0.55 11.23 0.48
C ASN A 69 -1.97 10.92 -0.02
N LEU A 70 -2.94 10.99 0.90
CA LEU A 70 -4.33 10.61 0.66
C LEU A 70 -5.09 11.67 -0.17
N THR A 71 -5.69 11.23 -1.27
CA THR A 71 -6.72 11.96 -2.00
C THR A 71 -8.04 11.21 -1.95
N ILE A 72 -9.13 11.87 -1.55
CA ILE A 72 -10.48 11.32 -1.63
C ILE A 72 -11.11 11.72 -2.97
N TRP A 73 -11.60 10.75 -3.74
CA TRP A 73 -12.33 10.97 -4.98
C TRP A 73 -13.80 10.58 -4.84
N SER A 74 -14.71 11.56 -4.92
CA SER A 74 -16.14 11.29 -4.79
C SER A 74 -16.76 10.86 -6.12
N PRO A 75 -17.84 10.06 -6.11
CA PRO A 75 -18.50 9.56 -7.33
C PRO A 75 -18.97 10.65 -8.31
N GLN A 76 -19.23 11.87 -7.82
CA GLN A 76 -19.73 13.00 -8.60
C GLN A 76 -18.61 13.90 -9.14
N ASP A 77 -17.39 13.73 -8.65
CA ASP A 77 -16.25 14.53 -9.05
C ASP A 77 -15.69 14.04 -10.39
N ALA A 78 -15.02 14.94 -11.12
CA ALA A 78 -14.28 14.55 -12.32
C ALA A 78 -13.25 13.47 -11.96
N ALA A 79 -13.14 12.45 -12.80
CA ALA A 79 -12.17 11.38 -12.59
C ALA A 79 -10.75 11.96 -12.59
N PRO A 80 -9.92 11.62 -11.59
CA PRO A 80 -8.52 11.99 -11.62
C PRO A 80 -7.77 11.17 -12.70
N ASN A 81 -6.54 11.57 -13.00
CA ASN A 81 -5.65 10.67 -13.73
C ASN A 81 -5.20 9.55 -12.78
N PHE A 82 -5.77 8.35 -12.95
CA PHE A 82 -5.49 7.21 -12.08
C PHE A 82 -3.99 6.84 -12.04
N SER A 83 -3.24 7.11 -13.12
CA SER A 83 -1.80 6.82 -13.18
C SER A 83 -0.94 7.73 -12.31
N ASP A 84 -1.52 8.80 -11.73
CA ASP A 84 -0.82 9.68 -10.79
C ASP A 84 -0.78 9.09 -9.36
N TYR A 85 -1.43 7.94 -9.14
CA TYR A 85 -1.57 7.31 -7.83
C TYR A 85 -0.96 5.91 -7.83
N ASP A 86 -0.34 5.56 -6.71
CA ASP A 86 0.26 4.24 -6.50
C ASP A 86 -0.82 3.19 -6.22
N VAL A 87 -1.96 3.62 -5.65
CA VAL A 87 -3.06 2.72 -5.29
C VAL A 87 -4.42 3.43 -5.38
N LEU A 88 -5.41 2.75 -5.96
CA LEU A 88 -6.83 3.09 -5.85
C LEU A 88 -7.49 2.16 -4.82
N VAL A 89 -7.95 2.73 -3.71
CA VAL A 89 -8.66 2.01 -2.66
C VAL A 89 -10.15 2.21 -2.82
N ILE A 90 -10.89 1.12 -2.94
CA ILE A 90 -12.34 1.10 -2.98
C ILE A 90 -12.82 0.35 -1.75
N GLY A 91 -13.31 1.12 -0.78
CA GLY A 91 -13.85 0.60 0.48
C GLY A 91 -15.14 -0.20 0.32
N THR A 92 -15.81 -0.48 1.44
CA THR A 92 -17.02 -1.30 1.48
C THR A 92 -18.10 -0.74 0.55
N GLY A 93 -18.76 -1.63 -0.19
CA GLY A 93 -19.83 -1.26 -1.12
C GLY A 93 -21.18 -0.98 -0.43
N MET A 94 -21.22 -0.92 0.90
CA MET A 94 -22.45 -0.74 1.66
C MET A 94 -23.11 0.61 1.33
N LYS A 95 -24.44 0.59 1.18
CA LYS A 95 -25.25 1.81 1.00
C LYS A 95 -26.23 1.94 2.16
N TYR A 96 -25.67 2.22 3.33
CA TYR A 96 -26.38 2.39 4.61
C TYR A 96 -25.58 3.24 5.61
N ARG A 97 -26.29 4.16 6.30
CA ARG A 97 -25.76 5.09 7.32
C ARG A 97 -24.64 5.99 6.80
N ILE A 98 -23.41 5.88 7.34
CA ILE A 98 -22.27 6.68 6.86
C ILE A 98 -21.68 6.06 5.58
N HIS A 99 -21.99 4.81 5.28
CA HIS A 99 -21.69 4.25 3.99
C HIS A 99 -22.80 4.67 3.03
N ASN A 100 -22.42 5.28 1.92
CA ASN A 100 -23.34 5.63 0.85
C ASN A 100 -22.64 5.35 -0.46
N PHE A 101 -22.13 4.13 -0.58
CA PHE A 101 -21.38 3.72 -1.74
C PHE A 101 -22.21 3.88 -3.01
N GLU A 102 -21.63 4.56 -3.98
CA GLU A 102 -22.26 4.88 -5.25
C GLU A 102 -21.25 4.58 -6.34
N PRO A 103 -21.35 3.43 -7.04
CA PRO A 103 -20.28 2.96 -7.92
C PRO A 103 -20.19 3.73 -9.25
N THR A 104 -21.07 4.69 -9.51
CA THR A 104 -21.17 5.34 -10.82
C THR A 104 -19.85 5.96 -11.29
N GLY A 105 -19.07 6.56 -10.40
CA GLY A 105 -17.74 7.09 -10.74
C GLY A 105 -16.78 5.98 -11.22
N ILE A 106 -16.73 4.86 -10.50
CA ILE A 106 -15.93 3.69 -10.90
C ILE A 106 -16.41 3.11 -12.24
N LEU A 107 -17.72 2.86 -12.37
CA LEU A 107 -18.32 2.21 -13.54
C LEU A 107 -18.18 3.06 -14.82
N ASN A 108 -18.22 4.38 -14.70
CA ASN A 108 -18.03 5.29 -15.84
C ASN A 108 -16.56 5.40 -16.28
N ASN A 109 -15.61 4.93 -15.46
CA ASN A 109 -14.18 5.03 -15.71
C ASN A 109 -13.49 3.66 -15.86
N LYS A 110 -14.25 2.62 -16.24
CA LYS A 110 -13.75 1.24 -16.45
C LYS A 110 -12.43 1.19 -17.21
N GLU A 111 -12.36 1.83 -18.38
CA GLU A 111 -11.20 1.75 -19.27
C GLU A 111 -9.97 2.45 -18.68
N ALA A 112 -10.15 3.63 -18.08
CA ALA A 112 -9.08 4.39 -17.46
C ALA A 112 -8.50 3.66 -16.23
N ILE A 113 -9.38 3.11 -15.38
CA ILE A 113 -8.98 2.30 -14.23
C ILE A 113 -8.27 1.03 -14.70
N SER A 114 -8.81 0.32 -15.69
CA SER A 114 -8.20 -0.90 -16.25
C SER A 114 -6.81 -0.66 -16.84
N THR A 115 -6.62 0.50 -17.46
CA THR A 115 -5.34 0.90 -18.04
C THR A 115 -4.32 1.22 -16.96
N ALA A 116 -4.72 1.94 -15.92
CA ALA A 116 -3.82 2.38 -14.86
C ALA A 116 -3.45 1.25 -13.89
N ARG A 117 -4.42 0.39 -13.50
CA ARG A 117 -4.21 -0.70 -12.52
C ARG A 117 -3.13 -1.72 -12.88
N GLY A 118 -2.76 -1.77 -14.16
CA GLY A 118 -1.90 -2.82 -14.68
C GLY A 118 -2.38 -4.20 -14.21
N LYS A 119 -1.48 -4.94 -13.58
CA LYS A 119 -1.71 -6.32 -13.14
C LYS A 119 -1.88 -6.47 -11.63
N ARG A 120 -1.90 -5.38 -10.85
CA ARG A 120 -1.96 -5.44 -9.39
C ARG A 120 -3.38 -5.22 -8.89
N THR A 121 -4.00 -6.27 -8.38
CA THR A 121 -5.34 -6.19 -7.77
C THR A 121 -5.39 -7.03 -6.49
N PHE A 122 -5.89 -6.41 -5.43
CA PHE A 122 -6.14 -6.92 -4.09
C PHE A 122 -7.65 -6.86 -3.81
N LEU A 123 -8.28 -7.98 -3.52
CA LEU A 123 -9.72 -8.01 -3.27
C LEU A 123 -9.97 -8.72 -1.96
N THR A 124 -10.81 -8.14 -1.11
CA THR A 124 -11.04 -8.71 0.21
C THR A 124 -12.45 -8.49 0.70
N GLY A 125 -13.15 -9.58 0.96
CA GLY A 125 -14.43 -9.68 1.63
C GLY A 125 -14.47 -9.44 3.10
N GLN A 126 -13.37 -9.02 3.72
CA GLN A 126 -13.32 -8.81 5.17
C GLN A 126 -13.91 -7.47 5.66
N ASP A 127 -14.53 -6.66 4.78
CA ASP A 127 -15.24 -5.42 5.13
C ASP A 127 -14.54 -4.54 6.21
N ALA A 128 -13.21 -4.51 6.16
CA ALA A 128 -12.39 -4.02 7.27
C ALA A 128 -12.61 -2.53 7.55
N ASP A 129 -12.90 -1.70 6.54
CA ASP A 129 -13.21 -0.29 6.76
C ASP A 129 -14.53 -0.09 7.51
N SER A 130 -15.55 -0.92 7.27
CA SER A 130 -16.79 -0.93 8.06
C SER A 130 -16.49 -1.27 9.52
N HIS A 131 -15.68 -2.30 9.77
CA HIS A 131 -15.32 -2.69 11.14
C HIS A 131 -14.34 -1.74 11.82
N TYR A 132 -13.51 -1.04 11.06
CA TYR A 132 -12.71 0.08 11.55
C TYR A 132 -13.60 1.22 12.03
N ILE A 133 -14.70 1.52 11.33
CA ILE A 133 -15.55 2.66 11.68
C ILE A 133 -16.63 2.33 12.73
N TYR A 134 -17.28 1.18 12.61
CA TYR A 134 -18.44 0.80 13.43
C TYR A 134 -18.19 -0.32 14.43
N GLY A 135 -17.18 -1.13 14.19
CA GLY A 135 -16.91 -2.34 14.96
C GLY A 135 -15.79 -2.12 15.97
N LEU A 136 -14.70 -2.83 15.72
CA LEU A 136 -13.55 -2.93 16.62
C LEU A 136 -12.75 -1.62 16.74
N GLY A 137 -12.83 -0.73 15.75
CA GLY A 137 -12.00 0.46 15.72
C GLY A 137 -10.58 0.19 15.21
N PRO A 138 -9.61 1.06 15.55
CA PRO A 138 -8.24 1.00 15.05
C PRO A 138 -7.40 -0.09 15.75
N ARG A 139 -7.84 -1.36 15.70
CA ARG A 139 -7.14 -2.49 16.32
C ARG A 139 -5.98 -2.97 15.40
N PRO A 140 -4.72 -3.01 15.89
CA PRO A 140 -3.56 -3.49 15.13
C PRO A 140 -3.75 -4.89 14.52
N ASP A 141 -3.91 -5.90 15.36
CA ASP A 141 -4.34 -7.25 14.98
C ASP A 141 -5.86 -7.24 14.70
N GLY A 142 -6.24 -6.66 13.56
CA GLY A 142 -7.62 -6.31 13.26
C GLY A 142 -7.77 -5.39 12.05
N PRO A 143 -8.86 -4.60 11.97
CA PRO A 143 -9.15 -3.75 10.82
C PRO A 143 -8.06 -2.74 10.46
N LEU A 144 -7.37 -2.15 11.44
CA LEU A 144 -6.30 -1.18 11.18
C LEU A 144 -5.13 -1.84 10.45
N GLY A 145 -4.59 -2.93 11.02
CA GLY A 145 -3.42 -3.58 10.43
C GLY A 145 -3.73 -4.17 9.07
N PHE A 146 -4.90 -4.81 8.92
CA PHE A 146 -5.32 -5.34 7.64
C PHE A 146 -5.42 -4.25 6.55
N LEU A 147 -6.06 -3.11 6.85
CA LEU A 147 -6.20 -2.02 5.88
C LEU A 147 -4.84 -1.40 5.53
N VAL A 148 -4.00 -1.13 6.52
CA VAL A 148 -2.68 -0.52 6.28
C VAL A 148 -1.81 -1.45 5.45
N ASN A 149 -1.70 -2.72 5.83
CA ASN A 149 -0.88 -3.70 5.10
C ASN A 149 -1.42 -3.92 3.69
N ALA A 150 -2.74 -3.99 3.51
CA ALA A 150 -3.35 -4.15 2.19
C ALA A 150 -3.05 -2.97 1.25
N VAL A 151 -3.16 -1.74 1.75
CA VAL A 151 -2.88 -0.53 0.97
C VAL A 151 -1.38 -0.40 0.69
N ASN A 152 -0.53 -0.64 1.69
CA ASN A 152 0.93 -0.61 1.52
C ASN A 152 1.37 -1.66 0.52
N TRP A 153 0.90 -2.91 0.65
CA TRP A 153 1.15 -3.94 -0.33
C TRP A 153 0.65 -3.53 -1.72
N ALA A 154 -0.59 -3.06 -1.85
CA ALA A 154 -1.14 -2.69 -3.14
C ALA A 154 -0.36 -1.53 -3.81
N GLY A 155 0.03 -0.50 -3.06
CA GLY A 155 0.74 0.67 -3.59
C GLY A 155 2.25 0.51 -3.78
N SER A 156 2.89 -0.46 -3.12
CA SER A 156 4.35 -0.68 -3.23
C SER A 156 4.75 -1.52 -4.45
N GLY A 157 3.81 -1.89 -5.32
CA GLY A 157 4.10 -2.69 -6.50
C GLY A 157 4.63 -1.90 -7.69
N GLU A 158 5.11 -2.62 -8.70
CA GLU A 158 5.55 -2.04 -9.99
C GLU A 158 4.39 -1.54 -10.89
N GLY A 159 3.15 -1.56 -10.40
CA GLY A 159 1.95 -1.06 -11.08
C GLY A 159 0.83 -0.72 -10.08
N MET A 160 -0.15 0.09 -10.49
CA MET A 160 -1.18 0.62 -9.59
C MET A 160 -2.05 -0.50 -8.97
N GLY A 161 -2.04 -0.61 -7.64
CA GLY A 161 -2.86 -1.61 -6.95
C GLY A 161 -4.31 -1.18 -6.77
N ILE A 162 -5.27 -2.10 -6.94
CA ILE A 162 -6.68 -1.86 -6.55
C ILE A 162 -7.03 -2.69 -5.34
N VAL A 163 -7.51 -2.07 -4.26
CA VAL A 163 -8.21 -2.74 -3.15
C VAL A 163 -9.72 -2.62 -3.42
N ALA A 164 -10.43 -3.72 -3.69
CA ALA A 164 -11.90 -3.67 -3.72
C ALA A 164 -12.49 -4.54 -2.61
N LEU A 165 -13.18 -3.88 -1.68
CA LEU A 165 -13.91 -4.52 -0.60
C LEU A 165 -15.33 -4.87 -1.08
N PRO A 166 -15.75 -6.14 -1.09
CA PRO A 166 -17.14 -6.45 -1.21
C PRO A 166 -17.74 -6.12 0.13
N ASP A 167 -18.67 -5.19 0.13
CA ASP A 167 -19.94 -5.63 0.64
C ASP A 167 -21.06 -4.93 -0.11
N GLY A 168 -21.98 -5.71 -0.65
CA GLY A 168 -23.14 -5.25 -1.40
C GLY A 168 -24.43 -5.70 -0.74
N TRP A 169 -24.43 -6.01 0.56
CA TRP A 169 -25.67 -6.40 1.22
C TRP A 169 -26.44 -5.21 1.79
N SER A 170 -27.58 -4.92 1.17
CA SER A 170 -28.69 -4.32 1.91
C SER A 170 -30.02 -4.81 1.33
N PRO A 171 -30.98 -5.18 2.19
CA PRO A 171 -32.30 -5.68 1.79
C PRO A 171 -33.16 -4.63 1.06
N LYS A 172 -32.65 -3.40 0.86
CA LYS A 172 -33.35 -2.27 0.22
C LYS A 172 -32.71 -1.78 -1.08
N LEU A 173 -31.64 -2.41 -1.56
CA LEU A 173 -30.86 -1.89 -2.70
C LEU A 173 -31.25 -2.47 -4.05
N THR A 174 -30.90 -1.75 -5.11
CA THR A 174 -31.09 -2.19 -6.50
C THR A 174 -29.94 -3.12 -6.93
N PRO A 175 -30.11 -3.98 -7.96
CA PRO A 175 -29.05 -4.86 -8.46
C PRO A 175 -27.76 -4.14 -8.88
N LEU A 176 -27.84 -2.84 -9.21
CA LEU A 176 -26.68 -2.00 -9.57
C LEU A 176 -25.75 -1.71 -8.38
N ASP A 177 -26.32 -1.49 -7.19
CA ASP A 177 -25.56 -1.14 -5.99
C ASP A 177 -24.96 -2.39 -5.33
N GLN A 178 -25.70 -3.52 -5.35
CA GLN A 178 -25.34 -4.73 -4.64
C GLN A 178 -24.19 -5.52 -5.29
N TRP A 179 -23.89 -5.24 -6.57
CA TRP A 179 -23.01 -6.09 -7.39
C TRP A 179 -22.16 -5.27 -8.37
N TRP A 180 -21.62 -4.13 -7.94
CA TRP A 180 -20.88 -3.25 -8.85
C TRP A 180 -19.70 -3.97 -9.54
N TRP A 181 -19.14 -5.01 -8.94
CA TRP A 181 -18.11 -5.88 -9.52
C TRP A 181 -18.57 -6.74 -10.67
N LEU A 182 -19.79 -7.25 -10.59
CA LEU A 182 -20.39 -8.12 -11.62
C LEU A 182 -21.19 -7.31 -12.64
N ASN A 183 -21.30 -5.99 -12.44
CA ASN A 183 -21.87 -5.09 -13.41
C ASN A 183 -21.08 -5.14 -14.74
N ASP A 184 -21.77 -5.09 -15.87
CA ASP A 184 -21.15 -5.11 -17.21
C ASP A 184 -20.13 -3.99 -17.44
N ARG A 185 -20.28 -2.87 -16.72
CA ARG A 185 -19.36 -1.74 -16.73
C ARG A 185 -18.27 -1.81 -15.67
N SER A 186 -18.18 -2.90 -14.92
CA SER A 186 -17.08 -3.11 -13.98
C SER A 186 -15.81 -3.52 -14.71
N PHE A 187 -14.67 -3.09 -14.18
CA PHE A 187 -13.36 -3.58 -14.58
C PHE A 187 -13.02 -4.95 -13.96
N LEU A 188 -13.81 -5.43 -12.99
CA LEU A 188 -13.62 -6.72 -12.32
C LEU A 188 -14.53 -7.83 -12.86
N LYS A 189 -15.52 -7.49 -13.70
CA LYS A 189 -16.57 -8.45 -14.07
C LYS A 189 -16.00 -9.71 -14.69
N ASP A 190 -15.20 -9.57 -15.74
CA ASP A 190 -14.71 -10.69 -16.52
C ASP A 190 -13.77 -11.60 -15.70
N GLU A 191 -13.17 -11.05 -14.64
CA GLU A 191 -12.29 -11.77 -13.72
C GLU A 191 -13.09 -12.54 -12.66
N LEU A 192 -14.17 -11.94 -12.15
CA LEU A 192 -14.88 -12.42 -10.97
C LEU A 192 -16.20 -13.17 -11.26
N GLU A 193 -16.76 -13.03 -12.46
CA GLU A 193 -18.03 -13.65 -12.83
C GLU A 193 -17.95 -15.19 -12.73
N GLY A 194 -18.88 -15.77 -11.98
CA GLY A 194 -18.89 -17.22 -11.70
C GLY A 194 -18.02 -17.67 -10.52
N TYR A 195 -17.15 -16.80 -9.99
CA TYR A 195 -16.23 -17.13 -8.89
C TYR A 195 -16.56 -16.44 -7.56
N VAL A 196 -17.59 -15.59 -7.52
CA VAL A 196 -18.00 -14.87 -6.30
C VAL A 196 -19.27 -15.47 -5.71
N SER A 197 -19.27 -15.72 -4.41
CA SER A 197 -20.43 -16.19 -3.64
C SER A 197 -20.72 -15.29 -2.46
N TYR A 198 -21.99 -15.20 -2.05
CA TYR A 198 -22.38 -14.43 -0.88
C TYR A 198 -22.61 -15.30 0.33
N PHE A 199 -22.01 -14.92 1.46
CA PHE A 199 -22.27 -15.55 2.73
C PHE A 199 -21.75 -14.79 3.93
N LEU A 200 -22.35 -15.08 5.09
CA LEU A 200 -21.75 -14.68 6.36
C LEU A 200 -20.59 -15.63 6.68
N GLU A 201 -19.51 -15.04 7.14
CA GLU A 201 -18.33 -15.72 7.65
C GLU A 201 -17.83 -14.90 8.86
N GLU A 202 -17.34 -15.60 9.88
CA GLU A 202 -16.81 -15.00 11.11
C GLU A 202 -15.47 -15.64 11.49
N ASN A 203 -15.02 -16.61 10.70
CA ASN A 203 -13.82 -17.39 10.90
C ASN A 203 -12.91 -17.19 9.69
N VAL A 204 -12.17 -16.09 9.69
CA VAL A 204 -11.14 -15.82 8.69
C VAL A 204 -9.88 -16.56 9.10
N VAL A 205 -9.44 -17.48 8.25
CA VAL A 205 -8.23 -18.27 8.51
C VAL A 205 -7.10 -17.70 7.67
N ILE A 206 -5.95 -17.46 8.31
CA ILE A 206 -4.69 -17.20 7.61
C ILE A 206 -4.02 -18.57 7.39
N PRO A 207 -3.99 -19.10 6.15
CA PRO A 207 -3.29 -20.35 5.86
C PRO A 207 -1.80 -20.25 6.19
N THR A 208 -1.19 -21.36 6.59
CA THR A 208 0.25 -21.40 6.89
C THR A 208 1.08 -21.06 5.64
N GLU A 209 0.60 -21.40 4.45
CA GLU A 209 1.29 -21.13 3.19
C GLU A 209 1.34 -19.65 2.83
N THR A 210 0.48 -18.83 3.43
CA THR A 210 0.37 -17.38 3.18
C THR A 210 0.46 -16.57 4.48
N SER A 211 0.95 -17.16 5.57
CA SER A 211 1.11 -16.44 6.84
C SER A 211 2.11 -15.30 6.74
N ASP A 212 3.17 -15.52 5.96
CA ASP A 212 4.26 -14.57 5.77
C ASP A 212 3.97 -13.61 4.60
N PHE A 213 2.74 -13.61 4.08
CA PHE A 213 2.34 -12.68 3.05
C PHE A 213 2.28 -11.27 3.64
N PRO A 214 2.81 -10.21 2.99
CA PRO A 214 2.94 -8.88 3.62
C PRO A 214 1.61 -8.29 4.11
N VAL A 215 0.49 -8.65 3.50
CA VAL A 215 -0.85 -8.23 3.96
C VAL A 215 -1.17 -8.79 5.36
N ASN A 216 -0.64 -9.96 5.70
CA ASN A 216 -0.86 -10.66 6.96
C ASN A 216 0.14 -10.29 8.06
N GLU A 217 1.05 -9.35 7.79
CA GLU A 217 2.07 -8.88 8.73
C GLU A 217 1.46 -8.42 10.07
N GLY A 218 1.90 -9.01 11.19
CA GLY A 218 1.35 -8.71 12.52
C GLY A 218 -0.12 -9.10 12.73
N LEU A 219 -0.76 -9.81 11.80
CA LEU A 219 -2.16 -10.24 11.88
C LEU A 219 -2.28 -11.70 12.27
N THR A 220 -3.37 -12.03 12.97
CA THR A 220 -3.71 -13.40 13.34
C THR A 220 -5.08 -13.79 12.81
N THR A 221 -5.30 -15.09 12.64
CA THR A 221 -6.66 -15.65 12.38
C THR A 221 -7.67 -15.14 13.40
N ALA A 222 -7.29 -15.06 14.68
CA ALA A 222 -8.16 -14.55 15.74
C ALA A 222 -8.44 -13.04 15.61
N GLY A 223 -7.46 -12.26 15.16
CA GLY A 223 -7.60 -10.83 14.91
C GLY A 223 -8.47 -10.49 13.72
N LEU A 224 -8.51 -11.35 12.69
CA LEU A 224 -9.36 -11.22 11.50
C LEU A 224 -10.74 -11.87 11.62
N SER A 225 -11.06 -12.44 12.79
CA SER A 225 -12.28 -13.22 13.02
C SER A 225 -13.20 -12.57 14.05
N ASN A 226 -14.47 -12.97 14.03
CA ASN A 226 -15.50 -12.61 14.99
C ASN A 226 -15.75 -11.10 15.11
N TRP A 227 -15.78 -10.39 13.98
CA TRP A 227 -16.01 -8.95 13.93
C TRP A 227 -17.49 -8.56 14.07
N SER A 228 -18.35 -9.52 14.46
CA SER A 228 -19.79 -9.36 14.71
C SER A 228 -20.62 -9.28 13.42
N THR A 229 -20.53 -10.34 12.63
CA THR A 229 -21.18 -10.57 11.31
C THR A 229 -20.54 -9.77 10.18
N SER A 230 -19.30 -10.10 9.81
CA SER A 230 -18.66 -9.67 8.57
C SER A 230 -19.44 -10.22 7.38
N SER A 231 -19.84 -9.31 6.50
CA SER A 231 -20.65 -9.65 5.32
C SER A 231 -19.73 -10.05 4.18
N HIS A 232 -19.27 -11.30 4.18
CA HIS A 232 -18.29 -11.72 3.19
C HIS A 232 -18.95 -12.01 1.83
N ARG A 233 -18.45 -11.37 0.77
CA ARG A 233 -18.38 -12.08 -0.50
C ARG A 233 -17.13 -12.96 -0.43
N GLY A 234 -17.33 -14.26 -0.58
CA GLY A 234 -16.25 -15.20 -0.74
C GLY A 234 -15.88 -15.38 -2.21
N PHE A 235 -14.62 -15.67 -2.44
CA PHE A 235 -14.05 -15.98 -3.76
C PHE A 235 -13.77 -17.47 -3.83
N ASP A 236 -14.21 -18.14 -4.89
CA ASP A 236 -13.82 -19.52 -5.17
C ASP A 236 -12.30 -19.59 -5.32
N LYS A 237 -11.64 -20.48 -4.57
CA LYS A 237 -10.18 -20.62 -4.59
C LYS A 237 -9.61 -21.09 -5.93
N ASN A 238 -10.44 -21.55 -6.85
CA ASN A 238 -10.04 -21.97 -8.20
C ASN A 238 -10.11 -20.83 -9.23
N ILE A 239 -10.33 -19.59 -8.81
CA ILE A 239 -10.35 -18.44 -9.72
C ILE A 239 -9.02 -18.29 -10.48
N PRO A 240 -9.01 -18.35 -11.83
CA PRO A 240 -7.78 -18.31 -12.59
C PRO A 240 -7.03 -16.98 -12.40
N GLY A 241 -5.72 -17.06 -12.16
CA GLY A 241 -4.85 -15.88 -12.06
C GLY A 241 -4.80 -15.22 -10.67
N TYR A 242 -5.48 -15.79 -9.68
CA TYR A 242 -5.46 -15.28 -8.29
C TYR A 242 -4.95 -16.32 -7.30
N LEU A 243 -4.40 -15.81 -6.21
CA LEU A 243 -3.96 -16.52 -5.02
C LEU A 243 -4.86 -16.10 -3.85
N SER A 244 -5.41 -17.07 -3.13
CA SER A 244 -6.06 -16.82 -1.84
C SER A 244 -5.01 -16.63 -0.76
N ILE A 245 -5.12 -15.56 0.03
CA ILE A 245 -4.22 -15.32 1.17
C ILE A 245 -4.92 -15.40 2.53
N ASN A 246 -6.25 -15.30 2.56
CA ASN A 246 -7.07 -15.57 3.73
C ASN A 246 -8.31 -16.39 3.32
N ASP A 247 -8.53 -17.49 4.01
CA ASP A 247 -9.58 -18.47 3.74
C ASP A 247 -10.87 -18.16 4.53
N ALA A 248 -12.00 -18.53 3.94
CA ALA A 248 -13.27 -18.62 4.65
C ALA A 248 -13.30 -19.93 5.45
N GLY A 249 -12.93 -19.88 6.72
CA GLY A 249 -12.75 -21.07 7.56
C GLY A 249 -14.02 -21.89 7.78
N SER A 250 -15.20 -21.26 7.68
CA SER A 250 -16.50 -21.94 7.76
C SER A 250 -16.97 -22.48 6.40
N ARG A 251 -16.27 -22.17 5.31
CA ARG A 251 -16.63 -22.55 3.92
C ARG A 251 -15.42 -23.04 3.12
N PRO A 252 -15.04 -24.32 3.26
CA PRO A 252 -13.98 -24.92 2.47
C PRO A 252 -14.15 -24.68 0.97
N GLY A 253 -13.06 -24.32 0.29
CA GLY A 253 -13.05 -23.98 -1.14
C GLY A 253 -13.27 -22.49 -1.43
N TYR A 254 -13.55 -21.67 -0.42
CA TYR A 254 -13.66 -20.21 -0.56
C TYR A 254 -12.59 -19.46 0.23
N ALA A 255 -12.20 -18.31 -0.31
CA ALA A 255 -11.35 -17.32 0.31
C ALA A 255 -12.15 -16.05 0.62
N VAL A 256 -11.75 -15.33 1.66
CA VAL A 256 -12.24 -13.96 1.92
C VAL A 256 -11.25 -12.91 1.43
N THR A 257 -10.03 -13.28 1.07
CA THR A 257 -9.05 -12.34 0.51
C THR A 257 -8.23 -13.01 -0.58
N ILE A 258 -8.18 -12.37 -1.75
CA ILE A 258 -7.45 -12.85 -2.92
C ILE A 258 -6.56 -11.74 -3.50
N VAL A 259 -5.47 -12.15 -4.11
CA VAL A 259 -4.51 -11.28 -4.81
C VAL A 259 -4.16 -11.87 -6.16
N THR A 260 -3.77 -11.04 -7.12
CA THR A 260 -3.23 -11.53 -8.41
C THR A 260 -1.95 -12.34 -8.21
N ALA A 261 -1.95 -13.60 -8.67
CA ALA A 261 -0.92 -14.59 -8.32
C ALA A 261 0.46 -14.32 -8.95
N SER A 262 0.50 -13.72 -10.15
CA SER A 262 1.75 -13.50 -10.90
C SER A 262 2.66 -12.42 -10.32
N GLU A 263 2.16 -11.60 -9.39
CA GLU A 263 2.83 -10.41 -8.85
C GLU A 263 2.78 -10.35 -7.32
N ALA A 264 2.52 -11.50 -6.70
CA ALA A 264 2.34 -11.69 -5.28
C ALA A 264 3.62 -11.42 -4.44
N GLY A 265 4.76 -11.17 -5.08
CA GLY A 265 6.06 -10.97 -4.44
C GLY A 265 6.42 -9.53 -4.05
N GLY A 266 5.51 -8.55 -4.19
CA GLY A 266 5.79 -7.18 -3.75
C GLY A 266 5.73 -7.03 -2.22
N GLY A 267 6.44 -6.03 -1.66
CA GLY A 267 6.51 -5.76 -0.21
C GLY A 267 5.56 -4.66 0.27
N THR A 268 5.67 -4.29 1.55
CA THR A 268 4.96 -3.16 2.21
C THR A 268 5.83 -1.91 2.37
N LEU A 269 7.06 -1.93 1.84
CA LEU A 269 8.10 -0.93 2.08
C LEU A 269 8.13 0.23 1.06
N GLY A 270 7.13 0.32 0.18
CA GLY A 270 7.05 1.34 -0.86
C GLY A 270 7.71 0.90 -2.18
N PRO A 271 7.48 1.64 -3.28
CA PRO A 271 8.23 1.44 -4.52
C PRO A 271 9.72 1.68 -4.27
N GLU A 272 10.61 0.85 -4.84
CA GLU A 272 12.05 1.09 -4.75
C GLU A 272 12.37 2.51 -5.28
N PRO A 273 13.12 3.33 -4.52
CA PRO A 273 13.51 4.63 -5.03
C PRO A 273 14.34 4.44 -6.31
N GLU A 274 13.99 5.18 -7.36
CA GLU A 274 14.80 5.27 -8.59
C GLU A 274 16.27 5.47 -8.18
N PRO A 275 17.21 4.68 -8.73
CA PRO A 275 18.61 4.79 -8.37
C PRO A 275 19.05 6.22 -8.62
N THR A 276 19.39 6.92 -7.54
CA THR A 276 19.91 8.28 -7.62
C THR A 276 21.14 8.22 -8.51
N PRO A 277 21.23 9.00 -9.61
CA PRO A 277 22.46 9.05 -10.38
C PRO A 277 23.54 9.46 -9.40
N GLU A 278 24.55 8.61 -9.21
CA GLU A 278 25.61 8.92 -8.26
C GLU A 278 26.13 10.33 -8.57
N PRO A 279 26.22 11.23 -7.58
CA PRO A 279 26.84 12.52 -7.81
C PRO A 279 28.23 12.22 -8.35
N VAL A 280 28.48 12.62 -9.60
CA VAL A 280 29.74 12.41 -10.31
C VAL A 280 30.86 12.70 -9.31
N SER A 281 31.51 11.63 -8.85
CA SER A 281 32.32 11.63 -7.64
C SER A 281 33.18 12.89 -7.55
N VAL A 282 33.30 13.50 -6.37
CA VAL A 282 34.16 14.67 -6.10
C VAL A 282 35.62 14.45 -6.60
N LEU A 283 36.03 13.19 -6.79
CA LEU A 283 37.25 12.79 -7.49
C LEU A 283 37.37 13.29 -8.93
N ALA A 284 36.27 13.39 -9.70
CA ALA A 284 36.24 13.98 -11.03
C ALA A 284 36.48 15.50 -11.00
N LEU A 285 35.95 16.21 -10.00
CA LEU A 285 36.20 17.64 -9.77
C LEU A 285 37.63 17.91 -9.27
N LEU A 286 38.19 17.02 -8.44
CA LEU A 286 39.61 17.08 -8.04
C LEU A 286 40.57 16.73 -9.19
N GLY A 287 40.18 15.83 -10.08
CA GLY A 287 40.94 15.47 -11.28
C GLY A 287 41.16 16.66 -12.21
N VAL A 288 40.12 17.45 -12.48
CA VAL A 288 40.23 18.66 -13.32
C VAL A 288 41.11 19.73 -12.66
N GLY A 289 41.02 19.88 -11.32
CA GLY A 289 41.87 20.82 -10.57
C GLY A 289 43.37 20.47 -10.59
N VAL A 290 43.73 19.18 -10.50
CA VAL A 290 45.13 18.75 -10.49
C VAL A 290 45.79 18.84 -11.87
N PHE A 291 45.06 18.54 -12.96
CA PHE A 291 45.60 18.70 -14.32
C PHE A 291 45.73 20.18 -14.74
N GLY A 292 44.88 21.07 -14.23
CA GLY A 292 45.00 22.52 -14.44
C GLY A 292 46.25 23.14 -13.79
N VAL A 293 46.64 22.66 -12.61
CA VAL A 293 47.81 23.19 -11.87
C VAL A 293 49.13 22.63 -12.41
N ILE A 294 49.16 21.39 -12.91
CA ILE A 294 50.38 20.79 -13.49
C ILE A 294 50.71 21.41 -14.86
N SER A 295 49.70 21.77 -15.66
CA SER A 295 49.92 22.39 -16.98
C SER A 295 50.42 23.84 -16.90
N PHE A 296 50.11 24.57 -15.82
CA PHE A 296 50.67 25.92 -15.58
C PHE A 296 52.14 25.92 -15.12
N ARG A 297 52.60 24.86 -14.44
CA ARG A 297 54.00 24.78 -13.95
C ARG A 297 55.02 24.37 -15.01
N LYS A 298 54.59 23.84 -16.17
CA LYS A 298 55.50 23.47 -17.28
C LYS A 298 55.77 24.60 -18.28
N LYS A 299 55.11 25.76 -18.17
CA LYS A 299 55.34 26.93 -19.03
C LYS A 299 56.29 27.99 -18.45
N GLN A 300 56.91 27.75 -17.29
CA GLN A 300 57.83 28.69 -16.64
C GLN A 300 59.23 28.11 -16.35
N LYS A 301 59.74 27.25 -17.23
CA LYS A 301 61.18 26.93 -17.29
C LYS A 301 61.66 26.99 -18.72
#